data_AF-A0A2M8LB13-F1
#
_entry.id   AF-A0A2M8LB13-F1
#
_cell.length_a   1.000
_cell.length_b   1.000
_cell.length_c   1.000
_cell.angle_alpha   90.00
_cell.angle_beta   90.00
_cell.angle_gamma   90.00
#
_symmetry.space_group_name_H-M   'P 1'
#
loop_
_entity.id
_entity.type
_entity.pdbx_description
1 polymer ?
#
loop_
_entity_poly.entity_id
_entity_poly.type
_entity_poly.pdbx_seq_one_letter_code
_entity_poly.pdbx_strand_id
1 'polypeptide(L)'
;MYEMFMGPFEQAIPWNTKNIIGAKRFLDKIWGMQKKFKIQNSKFKTTTKNLKLEQLIHKTVKKVTESIESFKFNTAISALMILANEMEKDPELKIENWKLIIKLLAPFAPHMTEEIWQEVLGNKGSIHEEAWPEYDERKLKDSTVKIVIQVDGKVRDLMETEAGLGEEEIKVLTLKRENVKKWIVNKGIKNFIFIKDKLVNIVPENNANTHI
;
A
#
# COMPACT_ATOMS: atom_id res chain seq x y z
N MET A 1 18.81 7.14 8.28
CA MET A 1 17.77 6.10 7.97
C MET A 1 17.25 5.37 9.20
N TYR A 2 18.06 4.51 9.87
CA TYR A 2 17.56 3.67 10.97
C TYR A 2 16.96 4.48 12.13
N GLU A 3 17.65 5.53 12.59
CA GLU A 3 17.19 6.40 13.68
C GLU A 3 15.86 7.10 13.34
N MET A 4 15.70 7.54 12.09
CA MET A 4 14.45 8.13 11.61
C MET A 4 13.31 7.11 11.46
N PHE A 5 13.62 5.81 11.47
CA PHE A 5 12.66 4.73 11.26
C PHE A 5 12.24 4.01 12.54
N MET A 6 13.09 4.01 13.58
CA MET A 6 12.89 3.18 14.77
C MET A 6 11.61 3.50 15.57
N GLY A 7 11.03 4.67 15.38
CA GLY A 7 9.71 5.04 15.90
C GLY A 7 9.46 6.56 15.83
N PRO A 8 8.48 7.09 16.57
CA PRO A 8 8.15 8.52 16.56
C PRO A 8 9.35 9.38 16.98
N PHE A 9 9.61 10.46 16.25
CA PHE A 9 10.80 11.30 16.45
C PHE A 9 10.88 11.91 17.86
N GLU A 10 9.74 12.23 18.46
CA GLU A 10 9.64 12.86 19.79
C GLU A 10 9.84 11.86 20.95
N GLN A 11 9.88 10.56 20.67
CA GLN A 11 9.91 9.53 21.71
C GLN A 11 11.32 8.97 21.89
N ALA A 12 11.69 8.72 23.15
CA ALA A 12 12.89 7.98 23.45
C ALA A 12 12.71 6.50 23.10
N ILE A 13 13.60 5.96 22.28
CA ILE A 13 13.54 4.58 21.79
C ILE A 13 14.87 3.89 22.12
N PRO A 14 14.85 2.69 22.75
CA PRO A 14 16.06 1.97 23.06
C PRO A 14 16.75 1.51 21.77
N TRP A 15 18.06 1.73 21.70
CA TRP A 15 18.87 1.31 20.57
C TRP A 15 18.85 -0.22 20.40
N ASN A 16 18.59 -0.69 19.19
CA ASN A 16 18.59 -2.13 18.88
C ASN A 16 19.27 -2.41 17.54
N THR A 17 20.51 -2.91 17.61
CA THR A 17 21.33 -3.23 16.44
C THR A 17 20.69 -4.24 15.50
N LYS A 18 19.83 -5.14 16.01
CA LYS A 18 19.12 -6.12 15.17
C LYS A 18 18.16 -5.44 14.18
N ASN A 19 17.61 -4.28 14.54
CA ASN A 19 16.62 -3.58 13.72
C ASN A 19 17.26 -2.73 12.60
N ILE A 20 18.58 -2.48 12.66
CA ILE A 20 19.34 -1.79 11.61
C ILE A 20 19.28 -2.57 10.29
N ILE A 21 19.22 -3.90 10.38
CA ILE A 21 19.17 -4.81 9.23
C ILE A 21 17.97 -4.50 8.33
N GLY A 22 16.83 -4.09 8.90
CA GLY A 22 15.63 -3.73 8.14
C GLY A 22 15.85 -2.53 7.22
N ALA A 23 16.46 -1.45 7.74
CA ALA A 23 16.79 -0.27 6.96
C ALA A 23 17.80 -0.59 5.85
N LYS A 24 18.83 -1.40 6.17
CA LYS A 24 19.84 -1.84 5.19
C LYS A 24 19.23 -2.67 4.06
N ARG A 25 18.37 -3.65 4.38
CA ARG A 25 17.66 -4.47 3.38
C ARG A 25 16.77 -3.62 2.46
N PHE A 26 16.13 -2.60 3.00
CA PHE A 26 15.33 -1.67 2.20
C PHE A 26 16.20 -0.87 1.21
N LEU A 27 17.34 -0.33 1.66
CA LEU A 27 18.27 0.38 0.77
C LEU A 27 18.86 -0.54 -0.30
N ASP A 28 19.31 -1.75 0.08
CA ASP A 28 19.80 -2.77 -0.85
C ASP A 28 18.77 -3.11 -1.93
N LYS A 29 17.48 -3.16 -1.56
CA LYS A 29 16.37 -3.40 -2.48
C LYS A 29 16.24 -2.28 -3.50
N ILE A 30 16.18 -1.02 -3.05
CA ILE A 30 16.11 0.15 -3.95
C ILE A 30 17.30 0.15 -4.90
N TRP A 31 18.51 -0.08 -4.37
CA TRP A 31 19.73 -0.17 -5.16
C TRP A 31 19.65 -1.30 -6.20
N GLY A 32 19.15 -2.48 -5.81
CA GLY A 32 19.04 -3.66 -6.66
C GLY A 32 18.05 -3.50 -7.83
N MET A 33 17.03 -2.65 -7.70
CA MET A 33 16.04 -2.39 -8.76
C MET A 33 16.65 -1.87 -10.05
N GLN A 34 17.83 -1.23 -10.01
CA GLN A 34 18.52 -0.76 -11.21
C GLN A 34 18.74 -1.84 -12.27
N LYS A 35 18.84 -3.11 -11.84
CA LYS A 35 19.03 -4.27 -12.74
C LYS A 35 17.86 -4.45 -13.71
N LYS A 36 16.65 -4.04 -13.33
CA LYS A 36 15.47 -4.07 -14.22
C LYS A 36 15.66 -3.15 -15.43
N PHE A 37 16.40 -2.04 -15.27
CA PHE A 37 16.59 -1.02 -16.30
C PHE A 37 17.87 -1.20 -17.11
N LYS A 38 18.96 -1.69 -16.49
CA LYS A 38 20.22 -1.99 -17.21
C LYS A 38 20.07 -3.09 -18.28
N ILE A 39 19.06 -3.96 -18.15
CA ILE A 39 18.80 -5.08 -19.07
C ILE A 39 17.83 -4.68 -20.20
N GLN A 40 17.07 -3.59 -20.05
CA GLN A 40 16.01 -3.20 -21.00
C GLN A 40 16.50 -2.18 -22.04
N ASN A 41 17.25 -2.68 -23.03
CA ASN A 41 17.56 -1.96 -24.28
C ASN A 41 16.63 -2.35 -25.44
N SER A 42 15.48 -2.97 -25.18
CA SER A 42 14.59 -3.49 -26.22
C SER A 42 13.13 -3.14 -25.99
N LYS A 43 12.65 -2.20 -26.82
CA LYS A 43 11.25 -2.00 -27.27
C LYS A 43 10.17 -2.43 -26.27
N PHE A 44 9.69 -1.48 -25.46
CA PHE A 44 8.45 -1.67 -24.72
C PHE A 44 7.25 -1.68 -25.69
N LYS A 45 6.58 -2.83 -25.76
CA LYS A 45 5.21 -2.97 -26.28
C LYS A 45 4.23 -2.30 -25.31
N THR A 46 3.11 -1.86 -25.87
CA THR A 46 2.04 -1.11 -25.25
C THR A 46 1.55 -1.76 -23.96
N THR A 47 1.60 -0.97 -22.89
CA THR A 47 1.55 -1.33 -21.47
C THR A 47 0.14 -1.62 -20.99
N THR A 48 -0.04 -2.68 -20.20
CA THR A 48 -1.23 -2.76 -19.34
C THR A 48 -1.01 -1.81 -18.17
N LYS A 49 -1.84 -0.77 -18.06
CA LYS A 49 -1.69 0.26 -17.03
C LYS A 49 -1.88 -0.35 -15.63
N ASN A 50 -0.81 -0.45 -14.84
CA ASN A 50 -0.88 -0.88 -13.44
C ASN A 50 -1.49 0.24 -12.57
N LEU A 51 -2.82 0.37 -12.63
CA LEU A 51 -3.58 1.40 -11.91
C LEU A 51 -3.35 1.35 -10.40
N LYS A 52 -3.19 0.15 -9.83
CA LYS A 52 -2.94 -0.02 -8.39
C LYS A 52 -1.59 0.60 -7.98
N LEU A 53 -0.53 0.33 -8.74
CA LEU A 53 0.78 0.93 -8.48
C LEU A 53 0.76 2.45 -8.65
N GLU A 54 0.07 2.95 -9.69
CA GLU A 54 -0.08 4.38 -9.91
C GLU A 54 -0.79 5.08 -8.74
N GLN A 55 -1.90 4.52 -8.25
CA GLN A 55 -2.58 5.04 -7.06
C GLN A 55 -1.67 5.01 -5.82
N LEU A 56 -0.94 3.91 -5.61
CA LEU A 56 -0.02 3.77 -4.49
C LEU A 56 1.12 4.81 -4.54
N ILE A 57 1.64 5.13 -5.73
CA ILE A 57 2.64 6.18 -5.91
C ILE A 57 2.10 7.52 -5.40
N HIS A 58 0.92 7.96 -5.89
CA HIS A 58 0.36 9.24 -5.49
C HIS A 58 0.05 9.32 -3.99
N LYS A 59 -0.48 8.22 -3.42
CA LYS A 59 -0.67 8.09 -1.97
C LYS A 59 0.63 8.19 -1.19
N THR A 60 1.70 7.58 -1.70
CA THR A 60 3.02 7.60 -1.06
C THR A 60 3.63 8.99 -1.11
N VAL A 61 3.57 9.69 -2.25
CA VAL A 61 4.04 11.07 -2.38
C VAL A 61 3.34 11.96 -1.36
N LYS A 62 1.99 11.94 -1.30
CA LYS A 62 1.23 12.69 -0.29
C LYS A 62 1.66 12.35 1.13
N LYS A 63 1.69 11.04 1.45
CA LYS A 63 2.00 10.56 2.80
C LYS A 63 3.40 10.98 3.24
N VAL A 64 4.40 10.83 2.38
CA VAL A 64 5.80 11.20 2.69
C VAL A 64 5.91 12.71 2.89
N THR A 65 5.27 13.51 2.01
CA THR A 65 5.25 14.98 2.12
C THR A 65 4.71 15.43 3.47
N GLU A 66 3.48 15.03 3.83
CA GLU A 66 2.84 15.40 5.10
C GLU A 66 3.62 14.86 6.31
N SER A 67 4.24 13.68 6.18
CA SER A 67 4.97 13.06 7.28
C SER A 67 6.32 13.74 7.52
N ILE A 68 6.96 14.31 6.49
CA ILE A 68 8.17 15.12 6.67
C ILE A 68 7.81 16.42 7.37
N GLU A 69 6.75 17.12 6.92
CA GLU A 69 6.29 18.37 7.51
C GLU A 69 5.86 18.22 8.98
N SER A 70 5.30 17.06 9.33
CA SER A 70 4.86 16.75 10.70
C SER A 70 5.87 15.94 11.52
N PHE A 71 7.13 15.81 11.09
CA PHE A 71 8.20 15.08 11.78
C PHE A 71 7.90 13.58 12.06
N LYS A 72 6.98 12.97 11.31
CA LYS A 72 6.60 11.55 11.39
C LYS A 72 7.43 10.67 10.44
N PHE A 73 8.75 10.80 10.52
CA PHE A 73 9.70 10.18 9.58
C PHE A 73 9.57 8.65 9.48
N ASN A 74 9.29 7.97 10.59
CA ASN A 74 9.09 6.53 10.62
C ASN A 74 7.92 6.08 9.74
N THR A 75 6.84 6.89 9.70
CA THR A 75 5.69 6.62 8.84
C THR A 75 5.97 6.94 7.37
N ALA A 76 6.78 7.96 7.09
CA ALA A 76 7.26 8.25 5.74
C ALA A 76 8.09 7.09 5.18
N ILE A 77 9.08 6.61 5.95
CA ILE A 77 9.95 5.50 5.56
C ILE A 77 9.13 4.21 5.40
N SER A 78 8.16 3.96 6.27
CA SER A 78 7.25 2.81 6.13
C SER A 78 6.46 2.85 4.82
N ALA A 79 5.95 4.03 4.43
CA ALA A 79 5.25 4.20 3.15
C ALA A 79 6.19 3.95 1.95
N LEU A 80 7.43 4.43 2.01
CA LEU A 80 8.45 4.15 0.99
C LEU A 80 8.79 2.66 0.89
N MET A 81 8.89 1.94 2.01
CA MET A 81 9.10 0.48 2.02
C MET A 81 7.96 -0.28 1.35
N ILE A 82 6.71 0.12 1.62
CA ILE A 82 5.52 -0.48 0.99
C ILE A 82 5.56 -0.24 -0.52
N LEU A 83 5.81 1.00 -0.95
CA LEU A 83 5.91 1.34 -2.37
C LEU A 83 7.03 0.55 -3.06
N ALA A 84 8.20 0.46 -2.45
CA ALA A 84 9.32 -0.31 -2.98
C ALA A 84 8.99 -1.80 -3.15
N ASN A 85 8.28 -2.40 -2.20
CA ASN A 85 7.86 -3.80 -2.31
C ASN A 85 6.91 -4.03 -3.50
N GLU A 86 6.00 -3.11 -3.78
CA GLU A 86 5.08 -3.22 -4.93
C GLU A 86 5.80 -2.94 -6.25
N MET A 87 6.71 -1.96 -6.29
CA MET A 87 7.54 -1.69 -7.47
C MET A 87 8.45 -2.88 -7.83
N GLU A 88 9.00 -3.57 -6.83
CA GLU A 88 9.87 -4.73 -7.05
C GLU A 88 9.14 -5.88 -7.76
N LYS A 89 7.86 -6.09 -7.41
CA LYS A 89 7.01 -7.13 -8.00
C LYS A 89 6.59 -6.80 -9.43
N ASP A 90 6.60 -5.52 -9.82
CA ASP A 90 6.20 -5.11 -11.16
C ASP A 90 7.28 -5.47 -12.21
N PRO A 91 7.02 -6.40 -13.15
CA PRO A 91 7.97 -6.77 -14.19
C PRO A 91 8.16 -5.65 -15.24
N GLU A 92 7.17 -4.76 -15.39
CA GLU A 92 7.15 -3.64 -16.33
C GLU A 92 7.29 -2.30 -15.59
N LEU A 93 7.98 -2.29 -14.46
CA LEU A 93 8.24 -1.08 -13.69
C LEU A 93 8.85 -0.01 -14.59
N LYS A 94 8.17 1.14 -14.70
CA LYS A 94 8.64 2.28 -15.47
C LYS A 94 9.80 2.99 -14.76
N ILE A 95 10.80 3.43 -15.53
CA ILE A 95 11.98 4.13 -14.97
C ILE A 95 11.57 5.44 -14.28
N GLU A 96 10.53 6.10 -14.77
CA GLU A 96 9.98 7.33 -14.18
C GLU A 96 9.43 7.07 -12.76
N ASN A 97 8.79 5.93 -12.55
CA ASN A 97 8.29 5.53 -11.23
C ASN A 97 9.45 5.26 -10.28
N TRP A 98 10.51 4.60 -10.75
CA TRP A 98 11.71 4.37 -9.94
C TRP A 98 12.44 5.68 -9.61
N LYS A 99 12.57 6.59 -10.59
CA LYS A 99 13.11 7.94 -10.39
C LYS A 99 12.33 8.71 -9.32
N LEU A 100 11.00 8.58 -9.30
CA LEU A 100 10.14 9.22 -8.31
C LEU A 100 10.41 8.72 -6.88
N ILE A 101 10.52 7.41 -6.64
CA ILE A 101 10.81 6.90 -5.29
C ILE A 101 12.21 7.32 -4.82
N ILE A 102 13.19 7.43 -5.73
CA ILE A 102 14.54 7.93 -5.41
C ILE A 102 14.46 9.39 -4.93
N LYS A 103 13.69 10.25 -5.60
CA LYS A 103 13.47 11.65 -5.16
C LYS A 103 12.83 11.73 -3.77
N LEU A 104 11.81 10.91 -3.50
CA LEU A 104 11.17 10.86 -2.17
C LEU A 104 12.11 10.33 -1.08
N LEU A 105 13.07 9.47 -1.44
CA LEU A 105 14.04 8.88 -0.51
C LEU A 105 15.21 9.83 -0.21
N ALA A 106 15.47 10.82 -1.06
CA ALA A 106 16.63 11.69 -0.98
C ALA A 106 16.81 12.41 0.37
N PRO A 107 15.75 12.90 1.05
CA PRO A 107 15.90 13.48 2.39
C PRO A 107 16.40 12.49 3.45
N PHE A 108 16.21 11.18 3.24
CA PHE A 108 16.51 10.16 4.25
C PHE A 108 17.80 9.38 3.98
N ALA A 109 18.18 9.21 2.70
CA ALA A 109 19.38 8.51 2.25
C ALA A 109 20.13 9.28 1.14
N PRO A 110 20.54 10.54 1.39
CA PRO A 110 20.99 11.49 0.37
C PRO A 110 22.13 10.97 -0.52
N HIS A 111 23.17 10.40 0.09
CA HIS A 111 24.34 9.91 -0.64
C HIS A 111 23.98 8.78 -1.63
N MET A 112 23.15 7.81 -1.21
CA MET A 112 22.76 6.71 -2.09
C MET A 112 21.89 7.20 -3.23
N THR A 113 20.97 8.15 -2.96
CA THR A 113 20.09 8.69 -3.99
C THR A 113 20.84 9.57 -4.99
N GLU A 114 21.83 10.34 -4.54
CA GLU A 114 22.71 11.13 -5.41
C GLU A 114 23.52 10.23 -6.35
N GLU A 115 24.15 9.18 -5.79
CA GLU A 115 24.91 8.19 -6.57
C GLU A 115 24.02 7.51 -7.64
N ILE A 116 22.81 7.06 -7.26
CA ILE A 116 21.86 6.48 -8.22
C ILE A 116 21.48 7.52 -9.29
N TRP A 117 21.26 8.77 -8.90
CA TRP A 117 20.82 9.83 -9.79
C TRP A 117 21.83 10.16 -10.88
N GLN A 118 23.10 10.31 -10.51
CA GLN A 118 24.18 10.66 -11.42
C GLN A 118 24.72 9.43 -12.15
N GLU A 119 25.14 8.40 -11.42
CA GLU A 119 25.92 7.28 -11.99
C GLU A 119 25.04 6.20 -12.64
N VAL A 120 23.82 6.01 -12.15
CA VAL A 120 22.93 4.95 -12.66
C VAL A 120 21.91 5.48 -13.66
N LEU A 121 21.30 6.64 -13.35
CA LEU A 121 20.32 7.27 -14.23
C LEU A 121 20.95 8.24 -15.23
N GLY A 122 22.21 8.63 -15.06
CA GLY A 122 22.90 9.55 -15.97
C GLY A 122 22.35 10.97 -15.97
N ASN A 123 21.63 11.38 -14.92
CA ASN A 123 21.09 12.73 -14.85
C ASN A 123 22.21 13.73 -14.54
N LYS A 124 22.07 14.96 -15.01
CA LYS A 124 22.96 16.08 -14.68
C LYS A 124 22.46 16.80 -13.43
N GLY A 125 23.38 17.45 -12.71
CA GLY A 125 23.05 18.18 -11.47
C GLY A 125 22.79 17.26 -10.29
N SER A 126 22.47 17.85 -9.14
CA SER A 126 22.17 17.09 -7.92
C SER A 126 20.68 16.76 -7.82
N ILE A 127 20.36 15.57 -7.28
CA ILE A 127 18.97 15.23 -6.97
C ILE A 127 18.36 16.17 -5.92
N HIS A 128 19.20 16.84 -5.13
CA HIS A 128 18.77 17.76 -4.08
C HIS A 128 18.33 19.13 -4.62
N GLU A 129 18.62 19.44 -5.89
CA GLU A 129 18.18 20.66 -6.58
C GLU A 129 16.88 20.43 -7.38
N GLU A 130 16.42 19.19 -7.45
CA GLU A 130 15.24 18.81 -8.20
C GLU A 130 13.94 19.17 -7.48
N ALA A 131 12.91 19.52 -8.26
CA ALA A 131 11.58 19.78 -7.73
C ALA A 131 11.01 18.55 -6.97
N TRP A 132 10.35 18.79 -5.84
CA TRP A 132 9.70 17.72 -5.09
C TRP A 132 8.58 17.05 -5.91
N PRO A 133 8.40 15.71 -5.85
CA PRO A 133 7.33 15.04 -6.59
C PRO A 133 5.94 15.51 -6.17
N GLU A 134 5.05 15.68 -7.14
CA GLU A 134 3.65 16.06 -6.90
C GLU A 134 2.71 14.85 -6.95
N TYR A 135 1.55 14.95 -6.30
CA TYR A 135 0.50 13.94 -6.32
C TYR A 135 -0.81 14.46 -6.90
N ASP A 136 -1.59 13.57 -7.52
CA ASP A 136 -2.91 13.88 -8.07
C ASP A 136 -3.99 13.41 -7.08
N GLU A 137 -4.75 14.34 -6.51
CA GLU A 137 -5.81 14.05 -5.54
C GLU A 137 -6.86 13.07 -6.06
N ARG A 138 -7.13 13.09 -7.37
CA ARG A 138 -8.14 12.21 -7.99
C ARG A 138 -7.73 10.74 -7.91
N LYS A 139 -6.42 10.46 -7.82
CA LYS A 139 -5.85 9.11 -7.74
C LYS A 139 -5.64 8.62 -6.30
N LEU A 140 -6.00 9.44 -5.30
CA LEU A 140 -5.95 9.04 -3.89
C LEU A 140 -7.14 8.18 -3.47
N LYS A 141 -8.25 8.22 -4.22
CA LYS A 141 -9.40 7.36 -3.96
C LYS A 141 -9.01 5.92 -4.24
N ASP A 142 -9.16 5.05 -3.24
CA ASP A 142 -9.05 3.61 -3.46
C ASP A 142 -10.04 3.22 -4.56
N SER A 143 -9.54 2.60 -5.62
CA SER A 143 -10.43 1.97 -6.61
C SER A 143 -11.02 0.68 -6.05
N THR A 144 -10.33 0.04 -5.09
CA THR A 144 -10.71 -1.23 -4.48
C THR A 144 -10.57 -1.20 -2.97
N VAL A 145 -11.57 -1.68 -2.25
CA VAL A 145 -11.62 -1.76 -0.78
C VAL A 145 -11.73 -3.21 -0.32
N LYS A 146 -11.18 -3.49 0.87
CA LYS A 146 -11.30 -4.77 1.56
C LYS A 146 -12.42 -4.68 2.57
N ILE A 147 -13.52 -5.36 2.30
CA ILE A 147 -14.68 -5.44 3.18
C ILE A 147 -14.58 -6.72 3.99
N VAL A 148 -14.51 -6.58 5.31
CA VAL A 148 -14.54 -7.70 6.25
C VAL A 148 -15.96 -8.21 6.35
N ILE A 149 -16.18 -9.51 6.12
CA ILE A 149 -17.49 -10.13 6.25
C ILE A 149 -17.55 -10.90 7.57
N GLN A 150 -18.53 -10.55 8.38
CA GLN A 150 -18.83 -11.18 9.66
C GLN A 150 -20.17 -11.88 9.62
N VAL A 151 -20.27 -12.97 10.39
CA VAL A 151 -21.53 -13.61 10.73
C VAL A 151 -21.59 -13.76 12.24
N ASP A 152 -22.63 -13.22 12.89
CA ASP A 152 -22.74 -13.08 14.34
C ASP A 152 -21.48 -12.44 14.98
N GLY A 153 -20.96 -11.38 14.35
CA GLY A 153 -19.79 -10.64 14.82
C GLY A 153 -18.44 -11.37 14.66
N LYS A 154 -18.42 -12.59 14.14
CA LYS A 154 -17.18 -13.35 13.87
C LYS A 154 -16.78 -13.23 12.41
N VAL A 155 -15.51 -12.91 12.14
CA VAL A 155 -14.97 -12.80 10.77
C VAL A 155 -15.01 -14.15 10.07
N ARG A 156 -15.68 -14.21 8.92
CA ARG A 156 -15.86 -15.43 8.11
C ARG A 156 -15.24 -15.33 6.73
N ASP A 157 -15.07 -14.12 6.21
CA ASP A 157 -14.49 -13.90 4.89
C ASP A 157 -13.93 -12.48 4.77
N LEU A 158 -13.11 -12.28 3.74
CA LEU A 158 -12.59 -10.98 3.34
C LEU A 158 -12.85 -10.81 1.84
N MET A 159 -13.59 -9.77 1.49
CA MET A 159 -13.97 -9.48 0.11
C MET A 159 -13.23 -8.23 -0.38
N GLU A 160 -12.49 -8.36 -1.49
CA GLU A 160 -12.01 -7.20 -2.25
C GLU A 160 -13.09 -6.81 -3.28
N THR A 161 -13.46 -5.54 -3.31
CA THR A 161 -14.47 -5.00 -4.23
C THR A 161 -14.19 -3.54 -4.58
N GLU A 162 -14.90 -2.97 -5.54
CA GLU A 162 -14.74 -1.55 -5.89
C GLU A 162 -15.18 -0.66 -4.73
N ALA A 163 -14.45 0.45 -4.52
CA ALA A 163 -14.82 1.39 -3.48
C ALA A 163 -16.14 2.09 -3.85
N GLY A 164 -17.00 2.30 -2.86
CA GLY A 164 -18.18 3.13 -3.02
C GLY A 164 -19.46 2.40 -3.40
N LEU A 165 -19.42 1.07 -3.59
CA LEU A 165 -20.61 0.26 -3.90
C LEU A 165 -21.72 0.43 -2.85
N GLY A 166 -22.95 0.33 -3.31
CA GLY A 166 -24.15 0.43 -2.49
C GLY A 166 -24.39 -0.82 -1.64
N GLU A 167 -25.22 -0.69 -0.60
CA GLU A 167 -25.57 -1.81 0.29
C GLU A 167 -26.12 -3.01 -0.47
N GLU A 168 -27.02 -2.79 -1.44
CA GLU A 168 -27.64 -3.86 -2.23
C GLU A 168 -26.63 -4.65 -3.07
N GLU A 169 -25.68 -3.95 -3.71
CA GLU A 169 -24.63 -4.59 -4.50
C GLU A 169 -23.72 -5.44 -3.62
N ILE A 170 -23.32 -4.88 -2.45
CA ILE A 170 -22.50 -5.57 -1.46
C ILE A 170 -23.22 -6.79 -0.88
N LYS A 171 -24.53 -6.68 -0.65
CA LYS A 171 -25.37 -7.79 -0.16
C LYS A 171 -25.40 -8.93 -1.17
N VAL A 172 -25.63 -8.64 -2.45
CA VAL A 172 -25.59 -9.64 -3.53
C VAL A 172 -24.21 -10.32 -3.61
N LEU A 173 -23.13 -9.53 -3.58
CA LEU A 173 -21.77 -10.07 -3.65
C LEU A 173 -21.44 -10.95 -2.44
N THR A 174 -21.83 -10.51 -1.25
CA THR A 174 -21.56 -11.22 0.01
C THR A 174 -22.31 -12.54 0.09
N LEU A 175 -23.60 -12.56 -0.28
CA LEU A 175 -24.44 -13.77 -0.23
C LEU A 175 -24.06 -14.82 -1.28
N LYS A 176 -23.35 -14.44 -2.35
CA LYS A 176 -22.83 -15.39 -3.34
C LYS A 176 -21.66 -16.23 -2.83
N ARG A 177 -20.94 -15.77 -1.81
CA ARG A 177 -19.68 -16.37 -1.32
C ARG A 177 -19.93 -17.66 -0.55
N GLU A 178 -19.16 -18.71 -0.87
CA GLU A 178 -19.30 -20.04 -0.27
C GLU A 178 -19.01 -20.03 1.24
N ASN A 179 -18.00 -19.27 1.67
CA ASN A 179 -17.65 -19.17 3.09
C ASN A 179 -18.75 -18.54 3.93
N VAL A 180 -19.54 -17.63 3.35
CA VAL A 180 -20.69 -16.99 4.00
C VAL A 180 -21.88 -17.93 4.00
N LYS A 181 -22.18 -18.54 2.84
CA LYS A 181 -23.29 -19.49 2.67
C LYS A 181 -23.34 -20.55 3.77
N LYS A 182 -22.19 -21.14 4.11
CA LYS A 182 -22.06 -22.16 5.18
C LYS A 182 -22.64 -21.74 6.54
N TRP A 183 -22.62 -20.44 6.87
CA TRP A 183 -23.12 -19.95 8.16
C TRP A 183 -24.56 -19.45 8.13
N ILE A 184 -25.12 -19.25 6.93
CA ILE A 184 -26.50 -18.82 6.70
C ILE A 184 -27.40 -19.95 6.16
N VAL A 185 -26.85 -21.14 5.86
CA VAL A 185 -27.66 -22.29 5.40
C VAL A 185 -28.75 -22.59 6.43
N ASN A 186 -30.00 -22.66 5.95
CA ASN A 186 -31.20 -22.94 6.75
C ASN A 186 -31.46 -21.96 7.90
N LYS A 187 -30.87 -20.75 7.83
CA LYS A 187 -31.15 -19.64 8.75
C LYS A 187 -31.54 -18.42 7.89
N GLY A 188 -32.69 -17.81 8.18
CA GLY A 188 -33.05 -16.53 7.56
C GLY A 188 -32.03 -15.44 7.92
N ILE A 189 -32.13 -14.26 7.31
CA ILE A 189 -31.30 -13.10 7.67
C ILE A 189 -32.14 -12.16 8.51
N LYS A 190 -31.83 -12.07 9.80
CA LYS A 190 -32.53 -11.15 10.72
C LYS A 190 -32.11 -9.72 10.49
N ASN A 191 -30.80 -9.47 10.44
CA ASN A 191 -30.23 -8.14 10.19
C ASN A 191 -29.02 -8.23 9.25
N PHE A 192 -28.90 -7.25 8.38
CA PHE A 192 -27.72 -7.02 7.55
C PHE A 192 -27.16 -5.64 7.93
N ILE A 193 -25.98 -5.61 8.53
CA ILE A 193 -25.34 -4.36 8.98
C ILE A 193 -24.21 -4.05 8.02
N PHE A 194 -24.37 -2.96 7.27
CA PHE A 194 -23.39 -2.50 6.30
C PHE A 194 -22.69 -1.23 6.78
N ILE A 195 -21.37 -1.28 6.87
CA ILE A 195 -20.51 -0.12 7.05
C ILE A 195 -19.73 0.07 5.75
N LYS A 196 -20.08 1.12 5.01
CA LYS A 196 -19.53 1.44 3.70
C LYS A 196 -18.01 1.31 3.66
N ASP A 197 -17.51 0.57 2.67
CA ASP A 197 -16.10 0.34 2.38
C ASP A 197 -15.26 -0.30 3.51
N LYS A 198 -15.92 -0.84 4.57
CA LYS A 198 -15.22 -1.40 5.74
C LYS A 198 -15.69 -2.79 6.10
N LEU A 199 -16.99 -2.98 6.33
CA LEU A 199 -17.49 -4.18 7.00
C LEU A 199 -18.95 -4.48 6.64
N VAL A 200 -19.24 -5.77 6.58
CA VAL A 200 -20.60 -6.32 6.55
C VAL A 200 -20.73 -7.31 7.70
N ASN A 201 -21.76 -7.17 8.53
CA ASN A 201 -22.11 -8.18 9.52
C ASN A 201 -23.52 -8.72 9.26
N ILE A 202 -23.61 -10.04 9.10
CA ILE A 202 -24.86 -10.76 8.90
C ILE A 202 -25.26 -11.36 10.25
N VAL A 203 -26.48 -11.07 10.69
CA VAL A 203 -27.09 -11.70 11.85
C VAL A 203 -28.14 -12.69 11.33
N PRO A 204 -27.90 -14.01 11.41
CA PRO A 204 -28.89 -15.01 11.04
C PRO A 204 -30.09 -15.00 11.99
N GLU A 205 -31.23 -15.50 11.53
CA GLU A 205 -32.35 -15.83 12.41
C GLU A 205 -31.97 -17.02 13.30
N ASN A 206 -32.29 -16.93 14.60
CA ASN A 206 -32.15 -18.07 15.49
C ASN A 206 -33.20 -19.10 15.11
N ASN A 207 -32.78 -20.33 14.78
CA ASN A 207 -33.65 -21.48 14.95
C ASN A 207 -33.87 -21.63 16.46
N ALA A 208 -34.98 -21.10 16.96
CA ALA A 208 -35.53 -21.52 18.22
C ALA A 208 -35.86 -23.02 18.08
N ASN A 209 -34.92 -23.87 18.47
CA ASN A 209 -35.12 -25.25 18.93
C ASN A 209 -33.78 -25.80 19.42
N THR A 210 -33.28 -25.24 20.50
CA THR A 210 -32.47 -26.01 21.45
C THR A 210 -33.45 -26.44 22.54
N HIS A 211 -34.06 -27.61 22.34
CA HIS A 211 -34.85 -28.25 23.38
C HIS A 211 -33.93 -28.56 24.57
N ILE A 212 -34.43 -28.17 25.74
CA ILE A 212 -34.05 -28.67 27.07
C ILE A 212 -34.23 -30.18 27.11
#